data_AF-A0A7C9CN64-F1
#
_entry.id   AF-A0A7C9CN64-F1
#
_cell.length_a   1.000
_cell.length_b   1.000
_cell.length_c   1.000
_cell.angle_alpha   90.00
_cell.angle_beta   90.00
_cell.angle_gamma   90.00
#
_symmetry.space_group_name_H-M   'P 1'
#
loop_
_entity.id
_entity.type
_entity.pdbx_description
1 polymer ?
#
loop_
_entity_poly.entity_id
_entity_poly.type
_entity_poly.pdbx_seq_one_letter_code
_entity_poly.pdbx_strand_id
1 'polypeptide(L)'
;MLVIDSGFSAYCRDVGLWRLGYDASNRGSVVIAAGAFKIRGTRFMIEKAEGQPSYKIQVSPVQPLAQEHRMYLTVFRDFQSRMWMLGITYGPTGALQVEFH
;
A
#
# COMPACT_ATOMS: atom_id res chain seq x y z
N MET A 1 11.92 -9.64 9.09
CA MET A 1 10.97 -8.78 9.82
C MET A 1 10.87 -7.44 9.11
N LEU A 2 9.79 -7.20 8.37
CA LEU A 2 9.47 -5.87 7.84
C LEU A 2 8.68 -5.13 8.93
N VAL A 3 9.33 -4.18 9.60
CA VAL A 3 8.63 -3.28 10.53
C VAL A 3 8.12 -2.10 9.73
N ILE A 4 6.80 -1.97 9.63
CA ILE A 4 6.16 -0.85 8.95
C ILE A 4 5.83 0.17 10.03
N ASP A 5 6.77 1.09 10.22
CA ASP A 5 6.56 2.27 11.06
C ASP A 5 6.07 3.40 10.16
N SER A 6 4.89 3.96 10.47
CA SER A 6 4.45 5.19 9.85
C SER A 6 5.28 6.32 10.48
N GLY A 7 6.52 6.53 10.01
CA GLY A 7 7.42 7.60 10.47
C GLY A 7 6.87 9.03 10.33
N PHE A 8 5.60 9.18 9.97
CA PHE A 8 4.81 10.37 10.18
C PHE A 8 4.16 10.34 11.56
N SER A 9 4.63 11.21 12.45
CA SER A 9 3.90 11.64 13.64
C SER A 9 2.66 12.43 13.21
N ALA A 10 1.65 11.73 12.68
CA ALA A 10 0.35 12.32 12.44
C ALA A 10 -0.39 12.33 13.78
N TYR A 11 -0.65 13.52 14.32
CA TYR A 11 -1.62 13.74 15.41
C TYR A 11 -3.05 13.41 14.92
N CYS A 12 -3.27 12.19 14.45
CA CYS A 12 -4.48 11.74 13.77
C CYS A 12 -5.22 10.77 14.66
N ARG A 13 -6.45 11.11 15.04
CA ARG A 13 -7.33 10.26 15.88
C ARG A 13 -7.68 8.91 15.22
N ASP A 14 -7.36 8.73 13.94
CA ASP A 14 -7.55 7.50 13.15
C ASP A 14 -6.24 6.69 13.01
N VAL A 15 -5.53 6.45 14.11
CA VAL A 15 -4.29 5.67 14.10
C VAL A 15 -4.61 4.20 13.83
N GLY A 16 -3.96 3.59 12.83
CA GLY A 16 -3.94 2.12 12.65
C GLY A 16 -4.64 1.55 11.42
N LEU A 17 -5.43 2.34 10.68
CA LEU A 17 -6.02 1.87 9.41
C LEU A 17 -5.13 2.24 8.23
N TRP A 18 -4.67 1.23 7.49
CA TRP A 18 -3.96 1.42 6.22
C TRP A 18 -4.94 1.87 5.14
N ARG A 19 -4.54 2.88 4.36
CA ARG A 19 -5.37 3.45 3.30
C ARG A 19 -4.50 3.71 2.07
N LEU A 20 -5.11 3.56 0.91
CA LEU A 20 -4.51 4.03 -0.34
C LEU A 20 -4.43 5.56 -0.29
N GLY A 21 -3.32 6.12 -0.77
CA GLY A 21 -3.21 7.55 -0.88
C GLY A 21 -2.30 8.12 -1.93
N TYR A 22 -2.31 9.45 -2.04
CA TYR A 22 -1.52 10.17 -3.04
C TYR A 22 -0.45 10.98 -2.32
N ASP A 23 0.80 10.69 -2.64
CA ASP A 23 1.91 11.49 -2.19
C ASP A 23 2.17 12.64 -3.18
N ALA A 24 1.78 13.85 -2.78
CA ALA A 24 2.02 15.06 -3.57
C ALA A 24 3.52 15.38 -3.71
N SER A 25 4.36 14.93 -2.77
CA SER A 25 5.80 15.18 -2.79
C SER A 25 6.51 14.32 -3.85
N ASN A 26 5.98 13.12 -4.11
CA ASN A 26 6.49 12.19 -5.11
C ASN A 26 5.58 12.10 -6.35
N ARG A 27 5.38 13.24 -7.04
CA ARG A 27 4.66 13.32 -8.34
C ARG A 27 3.26 12.67 -8.38
N GLY A 28 2.56 12.58 -7.25
CA GLY A 28 1.25 11.94 -7.18
C GLY A 28 1.30 10.41 -7.21
N SER A 29 2.44 9.81 -6.85
CA SER A 29 2.55 8.36 -6.65
C SER A 29 1.52 7.87 -5.63
N VAL A 30 0.98 6.69 -5.90
CA VAL A 30 0.01 6.05 -5.01
C VAL A 30 0.75 5.28 -3.92
N VAL A 31 0.50 5.65 -2.67
CA VAL A 31 1.15 5.10 -1.46
C VAL A 31 0.14 4.40 -0.57
N ILE A 32 0.60 3.50 0.29
CA ILE A 32 -0.20 2.98 1.41
C ILE A 32 0.31 3.63 2.69
N ALA A 33 -0.57 4.35 3.39
CA ALA A 33 -0.21 5.07 4.61
C ALA A 33 -1.29 4.91 5.70
N ALA A 34 -0.88 5.08 6.95
CA ALA A 34 -1.80 5.10 8.10
C ALA A 34 -2.25 6.55 8.39
N GLY A 35 -3.52 6.74 8.74
CA GLY A 35 -4.05 8.02 9.21
C GLY A 35 -5.03 8.72 8.26
N ALA A 36 -5.31 10.00 8.57
CA ALA A 36 -6.37 10.78 7.94
C ALA A 36 -5.92 11.39 6.59
N PHE A 37 -5.82 10.55 5.56
CA PHE A 37 -5.73 11.01 4.18
C PHE A 37 -7.14 11.22 3.60
N LYS A 38 -7.33 12.24 2.73
CA LYS A 38 -8.59 12.56 2.03
C LYS A 38 -9.00 11.53 0.97
N ILE A 39 -9.09 10.25 1.33
CA ILE A 39 -9.04 9.16 0.33
C ILE A 39 -10.13 8.13 0.57
N ARG A 40 -10.69 7.68 -0.55
CA ARG A 40 -11.80 6.75 -0.69
C ARG A 40 -11.43 5.44 0.03
N GLY A 41 -12.38 4.84 0.75
CA GLY A 41 -12.13 3.63 1.53
C GLY A 41 -11.35 2.57 0.73
N THR A 42 -10.47 1.81 1.39
CA THR A 42 -9.61 0.81 0.75
C THR A 42 -9.89 -0.57 1.32
N ARG A 43 -10.02 -1.58 0.47
CA ARG A 43 -10.09 -2.99 0.84
C ARG A 43 -8.78 -3.67 0.49
N PHE A 44 -8.33 -4.55 1.38
CA PHE A 44 -7.16 -5.40 1.19
C PHE A 44 -7.61 -6.86 1.16
N MET A 45 -7.08 -7.63 0.21
CA MET A 45 -7.34 -9.07 0.09
C MET A 45 -6.01 -9.81 0.06
N ILE A 46 -5.93 -10.90 0.80
CA ILE A 46 -4.74 -11.75 0.85
C ILE A 46 -4.89 -12.82 -0.23
N GLU A 47 -3.96 -12.84 -1.18
CA GLU A 47 -3.87 -13.84 -2.24
C GLU A 47 -2.67 -14.74 -1.99
N LYS A 48 -2.82 -16.05 -2.12
CA LYS A 48 -1.71 -16.98 -1.97
C LYS A 48 -0.77 -16.87 -3.17
N ALA A 49 0.52 -16.70 -2.94
CA ALA A 49 1.51 -16.75 -4.01
C ALA A 49 1.85 -18.20 -4.37
N GLU A 50 2.26 -18.44 -5.61
CA GLU A 50 2.67 -19.77 -6.05
C GLU A 50 4.01 -20.17 -5.40
N GLY A 51 4.06 -21.40 -4.87
CA GLY A 51 5.32 -22.09 -4.58
C GLY A 51 5.85 -22.12 -3.15
N GLN A 52 5.31 -21.35 -2.18
CA GLN A 52 5.76 -21.32 -0.78
C GLN A 52 4.65 -20.75 0.14
N PRO A 53 4.79 -20.71 1.49
CA PRO A 53 3.80 -20.06 2.37
C PRO A 53 3.87 -18.51 2.28
N SER A 54 3.95 -17.96 1.07
CA SER A 54 3.97 -16.53 0.82
C SER A 54 2.64 -16.05 0.23
N TYR A 55 2.34 -14.79 0.46
CA TYR A 55 1.10 -14.14 0.05
C TYR A 55 1.39 -12.83 -0.67
N LYS A 56 0.48 -12.43 -1.56
CA LYS A 56 0.41 -11.09 -2.15
C LYS A 56 -0.81 -10.39 -1.55
N ILE A 57 -0.74 -9.07 -1.43
CA ILE A 57 -1.86 -8.27 -0.94
C ILE A 57 -2.47 -7.51 -2.11
N GLN A 58 -3.66 -7.91 -2.55
CA GLN A 58 -4.44 -7.15 -3.52
C GLN A 58 -5.09 -5.95 -2.82
N VAL A 59 -5.05 -4.79 -3.47
CA VAL A 59 -5.60 -3.53 -2.98
C VAL A 59 -6.74 -3.11 -3.90
N SER A 60 -7.86 -2.69 -3.33
CA SER A 60 -9.00 -2.21 -4.12
C SER A 60 -9.69 -1.03 -3.44
N PRO A 61 -9.88 0.11 -4.13
CA PRO A 61 -10.70 1.19 -3.60
C PRO A 61 -12.16 0.73 -3.51
N VAL A 62 -12.87 1.21 -2.49
CA VAL A 62 -14.28 0.88 -2.22
C VAL A 62 -15.20 1.45 -3.30
N GLN A 63 -14.79 2.53 -3.98
CA GLN A 63 -15.45 3.02 -5.18
C GLN A 63 -14.65 2.60 -6.41
N PRO A 64 -15.29 2.03 -7.45
CA PRO A 64 -14.61 1.60 -8.67
C PRO A 64 -13.86 2.77 -9.30
N LEU A 65 -12.61 2.52 -9.72
CA LEU A 65 -11.93 3.40 -10.67
C LEU A 65 -12.48 3.09 -12.06
N ALA A 66 -12.48 4.08 -12.96
CA ALA A 66 -12.98 3.92 -14.33
C ALA A 66 -12.23 2.85 -15.16
N GLN A 67 -11.10 2.35 -14.65
CA GLN A 67 -10.39 1.20 -15.18
C GLN A 67 -10.11 0.20 -14.04
N GLU A 68 -10.63 -1.01 -14.16
CA GLU A 68 -10.40 -2.11 -13.22
C GLU A 68 -9.04 -2.77 -13.48
N HIS A 69 -7.96 -2.10 -13.09
CA HIS A 69 -6.67 -2.77 -13.00
C HIS A 69 -6.55 -3.45 -11.64
N ARG A 70 -6.17 -4.74 -11.63
CA ARG A 70 -5.82 -5.44 -10.39
C ARG A 70 -4.57 -4.79 -9.79
N MET A 71 -4.73 -4.16 -8.62
CA MET A 71 -3.64 -3.51 -7.90
C MET A 71 -3.12 -4.40 -6.79
N TYR A 72 -1.80 -4.45 -6.64
CA TYR A 72 -1.14 -5.18 -5.56
C TYR A 72 -0.22 -4.26 -4.79
N LEU A 73 -0.02 -4.57 -3.51
CA LEU A 73 0.95 -3.90 -2.66
C LEU A 73 2.37 -4.12 -3.22
N THR A 74 3.17 -3.07 -3.25
CA THR A 74 4.58 -3.12 -3.64
C THR A 74 5.41 -2.24 -2.71
N VAL A 75 6.72 -2.31 -2.86
CA VAL A 75 7.68 -1.50 -2.10
C VAL A 75 8.50 -0.69 -3.11
N PHE A 76 8.63 0.61 -2.88
CA PHE A 76 9.50 1.48 -3.66
C PHE A 76 10.33 2.36 -2.73
N ARG A 77 11.47 2.83 -3.22
CA ARG A 77 12.31 3.77 -2.49
C ARG A 77 11.87 5.18 -2.86
N ASP A 78 11.39 5.94 -1.89
CA ASP A 78 11.12 7.35 -2.09
C ASP A 78 12.45 8.12 -2.18
N PHE A 79 12.60 8.96 -3.20
CA PHE A 79 13.86 9.66 -3.46
C PHE A 79 14.10 10.83 -2.52
N GLN A 80 13.02 11.45 -2.01
CA GLN A 80 13.12 12.63 -1.14
C GLN A 80 13.45 12.23 0.30
N SER A 81 12.64 11.35 0.88
CA SER A 81 12.83 10.85 2.25
C SER A 81 13.92 9.78 2.33
N ARG A 82 14.33 9.18 1.20
CA ARG A 82 15.23 8.02 1.11
C ARG A 82 14.71 6.77 1.83
N MET A 83 13.44 6.77 2.25
CA MET A 83 12.79 5.67 2.94
C MET A 83 12.18 4.68 1.95
N TRP A 84 12.02 3.43 2.40
CA TRP A 84 11.20 2.46 1.69
C TRP A 84 9.74 2.70 2.05
N MET A 85 8.89 2.84 1.04
CA MET A 85 7.48 3.10 1.19
C MET A 85 6.67 1.97 0.57
N LEU A 86 5.48 1.75 1.13
CA LEU A 86 4.48 0.91 0.51
C LEU A 86 3.74 1.70 -0.57
N GLY A 87 3.58 1.09 -1.73
CA GLY A 87 2.81 1.63 -2.85
C GLY A 87 1.94 0.56 -3.50
N ILE A 88 1.48 0.85 -4.72
CA ILE A 88 0.78 -0.11 -5.56
C ILE A 88 1.55 -0.39 -6.86
N THR A 89 1.42 -1.61 -7.35
CA THR A 89 1.75 -2.01 -8.71
C THR A 89 0.49 -2.51 -9.41
N TYR A 90 0.43 -2.38 -10.73
CA TYR A 90 -0.66 -2.90 -11.55
C TYR A 90 -0.27 -4.27 -12.09
N GLY A 91 -1.05 -5.30 -11.73
CA GLY A 91 -0.73 -6.69 -12.03
C GLY A 91 0.18 -7.36 -10.99
N PRO A 92 0.30 -8.70 -11.05
CA PRO A 92 0.99 -9.49 -10.02
C PRO A 92 2.53 -9.41 -10.10
N THR A 93 3.07 -8.89 -11.20
CA THR A 93 4.52 -8.71 -11.40
C THR A 93 5.00 -7.50 -10.59
N GLY A 94 6.01 -7.69 -9.76
CA GLY A 94 6.49 -6.66 -8.83
C GLY A 94 5.62 -6.48 -7.57
N ALA A 95 4.63 -7.34 -7.37
CA ALA A 95 3.88 -7.40 -6.12
C ALA A 95 4.80 -7.88 -4.98
N LEU A 96 4.70 -7.23 -3.82
CA LEU A 96 5.38 -7.65 -2.61
C LEU A 96 4.85 -9.04 -2.17
N GLN A 97 5.76 -9.98 -1.94
CA GLN A 97 5.45 -11.24 -1.28
C GLN A 97 5.71 -11.10 0.22
N VAL A 98 4.74 -11.52 1.03
CA VAL A 98 4.79 -11.43 2.50
C VAL A 98 4.48 -12.77 3.15
N GLU A 99 4.99 -12.95 4.36
CA GLU A 99 4.64 -14.06 5.27
C GLU A 99 4.08 -13.46 6.56
N PHE A 100 3.14 -14.18 7.20
CA PHE A 100 2.57 -13.79 8.49
C PHE A 100 3.14 -14.71 9.57
N HIS A 101 3.63 -14.13 10.67
CA HIS A 101 4.21 -14.84 11.82
C HIS A 101 3.40 -14.59 13.08
#